data_AF-A0A7V6E872-F1
#
_entry.id   AF-A0A7V6E872-F1
#
_cell.length_a   1.000
_cell.length_b   1.000
_cell.length_c   1.000
_cell.angle_alpha   90.00
_cell.angle_beta   90.00
_cell.angle_gamma   90.00
#
_symmetry.space_group_name_H-M   'P 1'
#
loop_
_entity.id
_entity.type
_entity.pdbx_description
1 polymer ?
#
loop_
_entity_poly.entity_id
_entity_poly.type
_entity_poly.pdbx_seq_one_letter_code
_entity_poly.pdbx_strand_id
1 'polypeptide(L)'
;MTGIEVVPQSLGIAISLVCALTDALKGKIYNAIILGGLVAGILWLMFVGVFNGIGGHVEYAKEGFEELGVLSFESAPRSDEEGSQDDAPSFLAYTVRVLANFALAVVAGFALWWFGLWAAGDAKLFMVLALLLPLSTYHKAFFPVFPSYVLLFNTFAFALLGLAVEFIFRFFRQLIKPTEHEKTAMKEALSWIKAHKGEMVLGFFAIFFIFVAIKTLRMVTRDAISNMLDIKAKPVVYFLLFLFFHPVTNLMRRKTVLIAVVGLSALFVLFVLLFPSEGLNIRTVLSMTGFALGIVLFYMTYSLFLNIFDFKAISVWELKPRMILARKTIEVLKEDMDLLNKKMGEIGADGLTSEQVEVLRRWWIDRGK
;
A
#
# COMPACT_ATOMS: atom_id res chain seq x y z
N MET A 1 -25.77 -4.81 -14.06
CA MET A 1 -24.80 -5.84 -14.49
C MET A 1 -25.43 -6.65 -15.62
N THR A 2 -24.97 -6.41 -16.83
CA THR A 2 -25.30 -7.26 -17.97
C THR A 2 -24.57 -8.60 -17.82
N GLY A 3 -25.19 -9.71 -18.21
CA GLY A 3 -24.57 -11.04 -18.08
C GLY A 3 -23.23 -11.19 -18.82
N ILE A 4 -22.92 -10.28 -19.75
CA ILE A 4 -21.71 -10.31 -20.57
C ILE A 4 -20.45 -9.94 -19.78
N GLU A 5 -20.56 -9.01 -18.80
CA GLU A 5 -19.42 -8.54 -18.00
C GLU A 5 -18.94 -9.56 -16.96
N VAL A 6 -19.76 -10.59 -16.70
CA VAL A 6 -19.39 -11.72 -15.83
C VAL A 6 -18.18 -12.47 -16.41
N VAL A 7 -18.02 -12.51 -17.73
CA VAL A 7 -16.92 -13.22 -18.41
C VAL A 7 -15.55 -12.64 -18.02
N PRO A 8 -15.22 -11.35 -18.27
CA PRO A 8 -13.93 -10.79 -17.88
C PRO A 8 -13.73 -10.74 -16.36
N GLN A 9 -14.80 -10.57 -15.56
CA GLN A 9 -14.71 -10.63 -14.11
C GLN A 9 -14.30 -12.02 -13.61
N SER A 10 -14.94 -13.08 -14.13
CA SER A 10 -14.59 -14.47 -13.81
C SER A 10 -13.17 -14.79 -14.24
N LEU A 11 -12.74 -14.29 -15.40
CA LEU A 11 -11.37 -14.45 -15.87
C LEU A 11 -10.36 -13.72 -14.97
N GLY A 12 -10.68 -12.51 -14.53
CA GLY A 12 -9.85 -11.76 -13.58
C GLY A 12 -9.69 -12.49 -12.23
N ILE A 13 -10.77 -13.08 -11.72
CA ILE A 13 -10.73 -13.94 -10.53
C ILE A 13 -9.86 -15.17 -10.77
N ALA A 14 -10.07 -15.88 -11.88
CA ALA A 14 -9.29 -17.07 -12.22
C ALA A 14 -7.80 -16.76 -12.34
N ILE A 15 -7.42 -15.69 -13.04
CA ILE A 15 -6.03 -15.24 -13.15
C ILE A 15 -5.44 -14.91 -11.78
N SER A 16 -6.19 -14.18 -10.93
CA SER A 16 -5.75 -13.83 -9.58
C SER A 16 -5.51 -15.08 -8.72
N LEU A 17 -6.42 -16.06 -8.78
CA LEU A 17 -6.29 -17.32 -8.07
C LEU A 17 -5.10 -18.14 -8.55
N VAL A 18 -4.90 -18.27 -9.87
CA VAL A 18 -3.76 -18.99 -10.43
C VAL A 18 -2.46 -18.29 -10.02
N CYS A 19 -2.38 -16.96 -10.10
CA CYS A 19 -1.22 -16.20 -9.64
C CYS A 19 -0.93 -16.46 -8.16
N ALA A 20 -1.94 -16.33 -7.29
CA ALA A 20 -1.81 -16.59 -5.85
C ALA A 20 -1.36 -18.04 -5.55
N LEU A 21 -1.91 -19.03 -6.24
CA LEU A 21 -1.50 -20.43 -6.09
C LEU A 21 -0.06 -20.66 -6.57
N THR A 22 0.31 -20.09 -7.72
CA THR A 22 1.68 -20.22 -8.24
C THR A 22 2.70 -19.52 -7.36
N ASP A 23 2.34 -18.38 -6.77
CA ASP A 23 3.18 -17.69 -5.81
C ASP A 23 3.30 -18.48 -4.50
N ALA A 24 2.20 -18.99 -3.94
CA ALA A 24 2.25 -19.81 -2.73
C ALA A 24 3.08 -21.11 -2.92
N LEU A 25 2.96 -21.77 -4.07
CA LEU A 25 3.63 -23.05 -4.33
C LEU A 25 5.07 -22.90 -4.80
N LYS A 26 5.39 -21.86 -5.56
CA LYS A 26 6.67 -21.71 -6.27
C LYS A 26 7.39 -20.40 -5.97
N GLY A 27 6.77 -19.51 -5.18
CA GLY A 27 7.25 -18.16 -4.83
C GLY A 27 7.49 -17.28 -6.05
N LYS A 28 6.78 -17.52 -7.16
CA LYS A 28 6.91 -16.78 -8.42
C LYS A 28 5.59 -16.75 -9.16
N ILE A 29 5.20 -15.56 -9.61
CA ILE A 29 4.13 -15.36 -10.58
C ILE A 29 4.71 -15.54 -12.00
N TYR A 30 4.08 -16.40 -12.81
CA TYR A 30 4.56 -16.68 -14.16
C TYR A 30 4.21 -15.55 -15.14
N ASN A 31 5.22 -15.03 -15.84
CA ASN A 31 5.01 -14.03 -16.89
C ASN A 31 4.04 -14.49 -18.00
N ALA A 32 3.93 -15.81 -18.25
CA ALA A 32 2.98 -16.36 -19.20
C ALA A 32 1.51 -16.12 -18.79
N ILE A 33 1.19 -16.20 -17.50
CA ILE A 33 -0.16 -15.92 -16.99
C ILE A 33 -0.47 -14.42 -17.12
N ILE A 34 0.49 -13.57 -16.76
CA ILE A 34 0.38 -12.11 -16.91
C ILE A 34 0.16 -11.74 -18.39
N LEU A 35 0.95 -12.31 -19.30
CA LEU A 35 0.80 -12.09 -20.74
C LEU A 35 -0.57 -12.59 -21.25
N GLY A 36 -1.00 -13.78 -20.82
CA GLY A 36 -2.32 -14.31 -21.16
C GLY A 36 -3.46 -13.40 -20.70
N GLY A 37 -3.35 -12.82 -19.51
CA GLY A 37 -4.31 -11.85 -19.00
C GLY A 37 -4.32 -10.53 -19.80
N LEU A 38 -3.16 -10.01 -20.21
CA LEU A 38 -3.10 -8.84 -21.10
C LEU A 38 -3.76 -9.11 -22.45
N VAL A 39 -3.44 -10.24 -23.06
CA VAL A 39 -4.05 -10.67 -24.33
C VAL A 39 -5.56 -10.79 -24.16
N ALA A 40 -6.03 -11.40 -23.08
CA ALA A 40 -7.46 -11.52 -22.81
C ALA A 40 -8.14 -10.16 -22.61
N GLY A 41 -7.51 -9.20 -21.93
CA GLY A 41 -8.02 -7.84 -21.80
C GLY A 41 -8.16 -7.12 -23.14
N ILE A 42 -7.17 -7.26 -24.03
CA ILE A 42 -7.21 -6.70 -25.38
C ILE A 42 -8.31 -7.37 -26.22
N LEU A 43 -8.41 -8.70 -26.19
CA LEU A 43 -9.45 -9.47 -26.88
C LEU A 43 -10.84 -9.06 -26.38
N TRP A 44 -11.01 -8.87 -25.08
CA TRP A 44 -12.26 -8.38 -24.49
C TRP A 44 -12.64 -6.99 -24.99
N LEU A 45 -11.68 -6.06 -25.05
CA LEU A 45 -11.93 -4.70 -25.56
C LEU A 45 -12.34 -4.71 -27.04
N MET A 46 -11.69 -5.56 -27.86
CA MET A 46 -12.09 -5.76 -29.26
C MET A 46 -13.49 -6.37 -29.38
N PHE A 47 -13.81 -7.36 -28.54
CA PHE A 47 -15.14 -7.96 -28.49
C PHE A 47 -16.22 -6.93 -28.15
N VAL A 48 -15.97 -6.06 -27.15
CA VAL A 48 -16.89 -4.96 -26.79
C VAL A 48 -17.11 -4.03 -27.99
N GLY A 49 -16.07 -3.73 -28.77
CA GLY A 49 -16.19 -2.91 -29.98
C GLY A 49 -17.05 -3.55 -31.06
N VAL A 50 -16.84 -4.84 -31.34
CA VAL A 50 -17.68 -5.59 -32.29
C VAL A 50 -19.12 -5.69 -31.79
N PHE A 51 -19.31 -6.00 -30.50
CA PHE A 51 -20.62 -6.09 -29.87
C PHE A 51 -21.38 -4.75 -29.95
N ASN A 52 -20.70 -3.63 -29.72
CA ASN A 52 -21.30 -2.31 -29.87
C ASN A 52 -21.65 -1.98 -31.33
N GLY A 53 -20.80 -2.38 -32.28
CA GLY A 53 -21.05 -2.20 -33.71
C GLY A 53 -22.27 -2.94 -34.25
N ILE A 54 -22.68 -4.05 -33.62
CA ILE A 54 -23.90 -4.80 -33.99
C ILE A 54 -25.16 -4.37 -33.20
N GLY A 55 -25.10 -3.24 -32.48
CA GLY A 55 -26.22 -2.72 -31.69
C GLY A 55 -26.29 -3.27 -30.26
N GLY A 56 -25.26 -3.98 -29.80
CA GLY A 56 -25.13 -4.37 -28.40
C GLY A 56 -24.79 -3.18 -27.51
N HIS A 57 -25.37 -3.16 -26.31
CA HIS A 57 -25.07 -2.15 -25.30
C HIS A 57 -24.33 -2.78 -24.12
N VAL A 58 -23.13 -2.27 -23.82
CA VAL A 58 -22.43 -2.57 -22.58
C VAL A 58 -22.80 -1.48 -21.58
N GLU A 59 -23.02 -1.87 -20.33
CA GLU A 59 -23.34 -0.92 -19.26
C GLU A 59 -22.08 -0.14 -18.92
N TYR A 60 -21.85 0.95 -19.67
CA TYR A 60 -20.86 1.94 -19.29
C TYR A 60 -21.25 2.42 -17.91
N ALA A 61 -20.36 2.29 -16.93
CA ALA A 61 -20.59 2.70 -15.54
C ALA A 61 -21.39 4.00 -15.55
N LYS A 62 -22.69 3.92 -15.19
CA LYS A 62 -23.61 5.05 -15.28
C LYS A 62 -22.90 6.25 -14.66
N GLU A 63 -22.97 7.40 -15.32
CA GLU A 63 -22.21 8.61 -14.98
C GLU A 63 -22.44 9.12 -13.55
N GLY A 64 -23.35 8.51 -12.79
CA GLY A 64 -23.31 8.50 -11.34
C GLY A 64 -22.16 7.66 -10.77
N PHE A 65 -20.92 8.15 -10.88
CA PHE A 65 -19.99 7.99 -9.75
C PHE A 65 -20.57 8.83 -8.61
N GLU A 66 -21.66 8.38 -8.00
CA GLU A 66 -22.21 9.01 -6.81
C GLU A 66 -21.06 9.14 -5.82
N GLU A 67 -20.64 10.39 -5.61
CA GLU A 67 -19.51 10.71 -4.76
C GLU A 67 -19.68 9.97 -3.45
N LEU A 68 -18.66 9.23 -3.04
CA LEU A 68 -18.69 8.44 -1.84
C LEU A 68 -18.98 9.36 -0.65
N GLY A 69 -20.26 9.37 -0.24
CA GLY A 69 -20.73 9.74 1.08
C GLY A 69 -19.92 8.94 2.08
N VAL A 70 -18.91 9.60 2.63
CA VAL A 70 -18.09 9.07 3.70
C VAL A 70 -18.99 8.97 4.92
N LEU A 71 -19.48 7.77 5.23
CA LEU A 71 -20.02 7.37 6.54
C LEU A 71 -21.20 8.20 7.11
N SER A 72 -21.74 9.18 6.40
CA SER A 72 -23.00 9.84 6.72
C SER A 72 -24.14 9.20 5.93
N PHE A 73 -25.20 8.81 6.64
CA PHE A 73 -26.46 8.28 6.12
C PHE A 73 -27.28 9.31 5.32
N GLU A 74 -26.64 10.22 4.60
CA GLU A 74 -27.31 11.19 3.75
C GLU A 74 -27.30 10.69 2.32
N SER A 75 -28.44 10.10 1.93
CA SER A 75 -28.77 9.80 0.54
C SER A 75 -28.59 11.07 -0.29
N ALA A 76 -27.74 10.99 -1.32
CA ALA A 76 -27.65 12.04 -2.32
C ALA A 76 -29.06 12.37 -2.84
N PRO A 77 -29.38 13.66 -3.08
CA PRO A 77 -30.65 14.02 -3.67
C PRO A 77 -30.79 13.26 -5.00
N ARG A 78 -31.89 12.50 -5.14
CA ARG A 78 -32.26 11.89 -6.42
C ARG A 78 -32.35 13.01 -7.43
N SER A 79 -31.42 13.01 -8.39
CA SER A 79 -31.56 13.77 -9.62
C SER A 79 -32.67 13.10 -10.43
N ASP A 80 -33.92 13.37 -10.07
CA ASP A 80 -35.09 13.13 -10.93
C ASP A 80 -35.14 14.16 -12.07
N GLU A 81 -33.99 14.74 -12.45
CA GLU A 81 -33.89 15.60 -13.62
C GLU A 81 -33.97 14.72 -14.88
N GLU A 82 -35.07 14.90 -15.60
CA GLU A 82 -35.39 14.42 -16.95
C GLU A 82 -34.36 14.93 -17.98
N GLY A 83 -33.08 14.59 -17.79
CA GLY A 83 -31.97 14.99 -18.63
C GLY A 83 -31.83 14.06 -19.85
N SER A 84 -32.29 14.56 -20.99
CA SER A 84 -31.90 14.20 -22.38
C SER A 84 -31.51 12.73 -22.64
N GLN A 85 -32.40 12.02 -23.30
CA GLN A 85 -32.33 10.59 -23.64
C GLN A 85 -31.21 10.17 -24.61
N ASP A 86 -30.25 11.03 -24.98
CA ASP A 86 -29.79 10.98 -26.38
C ASP A 86 -28.28 11.04 -26.67
N ASP A 87 -27.40 10.56 -25.79
CA ASP A 87 -26.04 10.18 -26.24
C ASP A 87 -25.46 9.07 -25.35
N ALA A 88 -25.76 7.82 -25.69
CA ALA A 88 -25.02 6.70 -25.15
C ALA A 88 -23.54 6.90 -25.50
N PRO A 89 -22.60 6.84 -24.52
CA PRO A 89 -21.21 7.16 -24.79
C PRO A 89 -20.65 6.23 -25.87
N SER A 90 -20.00 6.83 -26.87
CA SER A 90 -19.44 6.08 -28.00
C SER A 90 -18.45 5.03 -27.52
N PHE A 91 -18.35 3.91 -28.24
CA PHE A 91 -17.33 2.88 -27.98
C PHE A 91 -15.90 3.46 -27.91
N LEU A 92 -15.63 4.50 -28.70
CA LEU A 92 -14.34 5.22 -28.65
C LEU A 92 -14.13 5.90 -27.30
N ALA A 93 -15.13 6.59 -26.76
CA ALA A 93 -15.03 7.21 -25.44
C ALA A 93 -14.78 6.16 -24.34
N TYR A 94 -15.47 5.02 -24.39
CA TYR A 94 -15.22 3.91 -23.48
C TYR A 94 -13.80 3.35 -23.60
N THR A 95 -13.35 3.09 -24.83
CA THR A 95 -12.01 2.58 -25.13
C THR A 95 -10.93 3.51 -24.60
N VAL A 96 -11.07 4.82 -24.81
CA VAL A 96 -10.15 5.83 -24.27
C VAL A 96 -10.12 5.79 -22.74
N ARG A 97 -11.28 5.66 -22.07
CA ARG A 97 -11.35 5.54 -20.60
C ARG A 97 -10.67 4.26 -20.08
N VAL A 98 -10.86 3.12 -20.76
CA VAL A 98 -10.20 1.84 -20.41
C VAL A 98 -8.68 1.97 -20.55
N LEU A 99 -8.20 2.51 -21.68
CA LEU A 99 -6.77 2.68 -21.92
C LEU A 99 -6.13 3.70 -20.97
N ALA A 100 -6.85 4.77 -20.62
CA ALA A 100 -6.39 5.74 -19.62
C ALA A 100 -6.27 5.10 -18.23
N ASN A 101 -7.28 4.34 -17.79
CA ASN A 101 -7.23 3.58 -16.53
C ASN A 101 -6.05 2.59 -16.52
N PHE A 102 -5.84 1.86 -17.60
CA PHE A 102 -4.71 0.93 -17.73
C PHE A 102 -3.36 1.65 -17.70
N ALA A 103 -3.20 2.74 -18.45
CA ALA A 103 -1.95 3.52 -18.44
C ALA A 103 -1.63 4.06 -17.05
N LEU A 104 -2.63 4.58 -16.33
CA LEU A 104 -2.47 5.01 -14.94
C LEU A 104 -2.16 3.84 -14.00
N ALA A 105 -2.74 2.66 -14.23
CA ALA A 105 -2.40 1.45 -13.48
C ALA A 105 -0.94 1.01 -13.69
N VAL A 106 -0.42 1.13 -14.92
CA VAL A 106 0.99 0.87 -15.25
C VAL A 106 1.90 1.84 -14.51
N VAL A 107 1.61 3.14 -14.55
CA VAL A 107 2.40 4.15 -13.84
C VAL A 107 2.35 3.93 -12.32
N ALA A 108 1.16 3.69 -11.77
CA ALA A 108 0.97 3.45 -10.33
C ALA A 108 1.66 2.16 -9.87
N GLY A 109 1.47 1.05 -10.59
CA GLY A 109 2.11 -0.23 -10.28
C GLY A 109 3.63 -0.15 -10.39
N PHE A 110 4.15 0.52 -11.41
CA PHE A 110 5.59 0.77 -11.55
C PHE A 110 6.13 1.62 -10.41
N ALA A 111 5.46 2.72 -10.04
CA ALA A 111 5.87 3.58 -8.94
C ALA A 111 5.91 2.81 -7.61
N LEU A 112 4.88 2.01 -7.31
CA LEU A 112 4.84 1.20 -6.09
C LEU A 112 5.98 0.18 -6.03
N TRP A 113 6.30 -0.46 -7.15
CA TRP A 113 7.46 -1.36 -7.23
C TRP A 113 8.78 -0.59 -7.08
N TRP A 114 8.96 0.51 -7.80
CA TRP A 114 10.17 1.33 -7.79
C TRP A 114 10.49 1.88 -6.39
N PHE A 115 9.46 2.25 -5.61
CA PHE A 115 9.62 2.67 -4.22
C PHE A 115 9.72 1.52 -3.22
N GLY A 116 9.68 0.27 -3.67
CA GLY A 116 9.75 -0.91 -2.81
C GLY A 116 8.53 -1.10 -1.92
N LEU A 117 7.40 -0.47 -2.27
CA LEU A 117 6.13 -0.59 -1.54
C LEU A 117 5.36 -1.85 -1.93
N TRP A 118 5.67 -2.43 -3.10
CA TRP A 118 4.96 -3.57 -3.63
C TRP A 118 5.85 -4.51 -4.44
N ALA A 119 5.57 -5.81 -4.42
CA ALA A 119 6.31 -6.79 -5.19
C ALA A 119 6.06 -6.60 -6.69
N ALA A 120 7.08 -6.87 -7.52
CA ALA A 120 6.99 -6.71 -8.97
C ALA A 120 5.88 -7.60 -9.59
N GLY A 121 5.66 -8.78 -9.01
CA GLY A 121 4.62 -9.71 -9.44
C GLY A 121 3.22 -9.13 -9.27
N ASP A 122 2.93 -8.59 -8.09
CA ASP A 122 1.64 -7.99 -7.77
C ASP A 122 1.36 -6.73 -8.58
N ALA A 123 2.40 -5.89 -8.78
CA ALA A 123 2.30 -4.71 -9.62
C ALA A 123 1.90 -5.07 -11.06
N LYS A 124 2.49 -6.13 -11.63
CA LYS A 124 2.11 -6.63 -12.97
C LYS A 124 0.69 -7.19 -12.98
N LEU A 125 0.31 -7.98 -11.98
CA LEU A 125 -1.05 -8.52 -11.86
C LEU A 125 -2.08 -7.39 -11.77
N PHE A 126 -1.80 -6.34 -11.01
CA PHE A 126 -2.64 -5.15 -10.91
C PHE A 126 -2.87 -4.48 -12.26
N MET A 127 -1.81 -4.29 -13.06
CA MET A 127 -1.91 -3.74 -14.42
C MET A 127 -2.82 -4.60 -15.31
N VAL A 128 -2.66 -5.92 -15.25
CA VAL A 128 -3.51 -6.87 -16.00
C VAL A 128 -4.97 -6.73 -15.60
N LEU A 129 -5.26 -6.72 -14.30
CA LEU A 129 -6.62 -6.59 -13.79
C LEU A 129 -7.24 -5.24 -14.15
N ALA A 130 -6.46 -4.16 -14.19
CA ALA A 130 -6.93 -2.85 -14.61
C ALA A 130 -7.34 -2.77 -16.09
N LEU A 131 -6.74 -3.59 -16.96
CA LEU A 131 -7.13 -3.69 -18.38
C LEU A 131 -8.29 -4.67 -18.58
N LEU A 132 -8.26 -5.79 -17.87
CA LEU A 132 -9.20 -6.90 -18.07
C LEU A 132 -10.57 -6.61 -17.46
N LEU A 133 -10.63 -6.01 -16.27
CA LEU A 133 -11.91 -5.79 -15.58
C LEU A 133 -12.68 -4.64 -16.23
N PRO A 134 -13.98 -4.83 -16.54
CA PRO A 134 -14.84 -3.76 -17.05
C PRO A 134 -14.90 -2.59 -16.06
N LEU A 135 -14.97 -1.35 -16.57
CA LEU A 135 -15.04 -0.14 -15.74
C LEU A 135 -16.24 -0.14 -14.78
N SER A 136 -17.34 -0.79 -15.15
CA SER A 136 -18.54 -1.01 -14.33
C SER A 136 -18.28 -1.80 -13.05
N THR A 137 -17.21 -2.61 -13.02
CA THR A 137 -16.82 -3.42 -11.86
C THR A 137 -16.35 -2.53 -10.70
N TYR A 138 -15.81 -1.36 -11.00
CA TYR A 138 -15.29 -0.43 -10.00
C TYR A 138 -16.42 0.45 -9.45
N HIS A 139 -17.22 -0.11 -8.55
CA HIS A 139 -18.24 0.67 -7.84
C HIS A 139 -17.59 1.72 -6.93
N LYS A 140 -18.17 2.93 -6.95
CA LYS A 140 -17.76 4.05 -6.10
C LYS A 140 -16.28 4.43 -6.29
N ALA A 141 -15.81 4.41 -7.54
CA ALA A 141 -14.48 4.89 -7.84
C ALA A 141 -14.34 6.35 -7.46
N PHE A 142 -13.37 6.63 -6.60
CA PHE A 142 -13.10 7.99 -6.14
C PHE A 142 -12.47 8.87 -7.21
N PHE A 143 -11.86 8.26 -8.24
CA PHE A 143 -11.19 8.97 -9.31
C PHE A 143 -11.71 8.45 -10.65
N PRO A 144 -12.54 9.24 -11.38
CA PRO A 144 -13.22 8.78 -12.60
C PRO A 144 -12.28 8.28 -13.70
N VAL A 145 -11.07 8.86 -13.78
CA VAL A 145 -10.06 8.50 -14.79
C VAL A 145 -9.25 7.25 -14.39
N PHE A 146 -9.19 6.93 -13.10
CA PHE A 146 -8.42 5.78 -12.57
C PHE A 146 -9.27 4.92 -11.62
N PRO A 147 -10.36 4.32 -12.11
CA PRO A 147 -11.24 3.53 -11.26
C PRO A 147 -10.56 2.29 -10.65
N SER A 148 -9.53 1.74 -11.29
CA SER A 148 -8.76 0.62 -10.74
C SER A 148 -8.00 0.95 -9.44
N TYR A 149 -7.89 2.22 -9.05
CA TYR A 149 -7.46 2.63 -7.71
C TYR A 149 -8.24 1.94 -6.58
N VAL A 150 -9.54 1.67 -6.77
CA VAL A 150 -10.37 0.97 -5.76
C VAL A 150 -9.84 -0.42 -5.49
N LEU A 151 -9.41 -1.14 -6.53
CA LEU A 151 -8.82 -2.47 -6.39
C LEU A 151 -7.54 -2.39 -5.55
N LEU A 152 -6.66 -1.44 -5.90
CA LEU A 152 -5.41 -1.20 -5.18
C LEU A 152 -5.65 -0.93 -3.69
N PHE A 153 -6.54 0.01 -3.39
CA PHE A 153 -6.88 0.39 -2.02
C PHE A 153 -7.44 -0.79 -1.22
N ASN A 154 -8.38 -1.53 -1.81
CA ASN A 154 -8.99 -2.68 -1.16
C ASN A 154 -7.96 -3.79 -0.90
N THR A 155 -7.05 -4.06 -1.84
CA THR A 155 -5.98 -5.04 -1.64
C THR A 155 -5.11 -4.69 -0.43
N PHE A 156 -4.67 -3.43 -0.30
CA PHE A 156 -3.91 -3.00 0.87
C PHE A 156 -4.72 -3.06 2.16
N ALA A 157 -6.01 -2.68 2.11
CA ALA A 157 -6.89 -2.75 3.28
C ALA A 157 -7.07 -4.20 3.77
N PHE A 158 -7.30 -5.15 2.87
CA PHE A 158 -7.40 -6.57 3.21
C PHE A 158 -6.09 -7.15 3.71
N ALA A 159 -4.95 -6.80 3.09
CA ALA A 159 -3.64 -7.21 3.58
C ALA A 159 -3.39 -6.71 5.01
N LEU A 160 -3.66 -5.43 5.27
CA LEU A 160 -3.54 -4.84 6.60
C LEU A 160 -4.47 -5.50 7.62
N LEU A 161 -5.72 -5.80 7.23
CA LEU A 161 -6.66 -6.52 8.07
C LEU A 161 -6.15 -7.92 8.42
N GLY A 162 -5.61 -8.65 7.44
CA GLY A 162 -4.99 -9.96 7.65
C GLY A 162 -3.85 -9.90 8.67
N LEU A 163 -2.93 -8.93 8.49
CA LEU A 163 -1.82 -8.71 9.43
C LEU A 163 -2.31 -8.32 10.82
N ALA A 164 -3.35 -7.48 10.93
CA ALA A 164 -3.93 -7.10 12.21
C ALA A 164 -4.57 -8.30 12.92
N VAL A 165 -5.32 -9.13 12.19
CA VAL A 165 -5.93 -10.37 12.73
C VAL A 165 -4.85 -11.34 13.19
N GLU A 166 -3.81 -11.55 12.38
CA GLU A 166 -2.68 -12.41 12.74
C GLU A 166 -1.98 -11.90 14.00
N PHE A 167 -1.69 -10.60 14.06
CA PHE A 167 -1.08 -9.95 15.22
C PHE A 167 -1.93 -10.14 16.48
N ILE A 168 -3.23 -9.89 16.39
CA ILE A 168 -4.18 -10.07 17.50
C ILE A 168 -4.20 -11.54 17.97
N PHE A 169 -4.28 -12.49 17.04
CA PHE A 169 -4.29 -13.92 17.36
C PHE A 169 -2.99 -14.35 18.06
N ARG A 170 -1.84 -13.96 17.52
CA ARG A 170 -0.53 -14.26 18.12
C ARG A 170 -0.40 -13.62 19.50
N PHE A 171 -0.83 -12.37 19.67
CA PHE A 171 -0.85 -11.66 20.94
C PHE A 171 -1.71 -12.38 22.00
N PHE A 172 -2.94 -12.77 21.66
CA PHE A 172 -3.81 -13.50 22.59
C PHE A 172 -3.26 -14.89 22.92
N ARG A 173 -2.71 -15.62 21.95
CA ARG A 173 -2.04 -16.90 22.20
C ARG A 173 -0.92 -16.75 23.22
N GLN A 174 -0.13 -15.69 23.10
CA GLN A 174 0.98 -15.39 24.00
C GLN A 174 0.50 -15.03 25.42
N LEU A 175 -0.63 -14.32 25.55
CA LEU A 175 -1.21 -14.03 26.86
C LEU A 175 -1.67 -15.30 27.61
N ILE A 176 -2.16 -16.31 26.89
CA ILE A 176 -2.73 -17.52 27.49
C ILE A 176 -1.66 -18.59 27.77
N LYS A 177 -0.72 -18.82 26.84
CA LYS A 177 0.32 -19.85 26.97
C LYS A 177 1.68 -19.33 26.48
N PRO A 178 2.33 -18.43 27.23
CA PRO A 178 3.64 -17.93 26.86
C PRO A 178 4.69 -19.03 27.00
N THR A 179 5.48 -19.26 25.96
CA THR A 179 6.66 -20.13 26.03
C THR A 179 7.76 -19.49 26.90
N GLU A 180 8.67 -20.28 27.47
CA GLU A 180 9.76 -19.74 28.31
C GLU A 180 10.67 -18.76 27.54
N HIS A 181 10.87 -19.01 26.25
CA HIS A 181 11.61 -18.09 25.39
C HIS A 181 10.85 -16.76 25.23
N GLU A 182 9.54 -16.81 24.96
CA GLU A 182 8.70 -15.61 24.84
C GLU A 182 8.65 -14.79 26.13
N LYS A 183 8.64 -15.43 27.30
CA LYS A 183 8.69 -14.73 28.59
C LYS A 183 9.98 -13.95 28.76
N THR A 184 11.12 -14.57 28.45
CA THR A 184 12.43 -13.93 28.51
C THR A 184 12.50 -12.77 27.53
N ALA A 185 12.06 -12.99 26.30
CA ALA A 185 12.05 -11.99 25.25
C ALA A 185 11.13 -10.80 25.58
N MET A 186 9.98 -11.06 26.22
CA MET A 186 9.09 -10.00 26.71
C MET A 186 9.69 -9.21 27.88
N LYS A 187 10.42 -9.86 28.78
CA LYS A 187 11.18 -9.16 29.84
C LYS A 187 12.27 -8.28 29.25
N GLU A 188 13.02 -8.79 28.27
CA GLU A 188 14.02 -8.02 27.53
C GLU A 188 13.38 -6.83 26.82
N ALA A 189 12.28 -7.03 26.11
CA ALA A 189 11.50 -5.97 25.46
C ALA A 189 11.08 -4.88 26.46
N LEU A 190 10.49 -5.26 27.58
CA LEU A 190 10.06 -4.34 28.63
C LEU A 190 11.23 -3.58 29.26
N SER A 191 12.36 -4.26 29.48
CA SER A 191 13.58 -3.62 29.98
C SER A 191 14.15 -2.62 28.98
N TRP A 192 14.13 -2.96 27.69
CA TRP A 192 14.57 -2.09 26.60
C TRP A 192 13.67 -0.86 26.47
N ILE A 193 12.35 -1.04 26.50
CA ILE A 193 11.35 0.03 26.52
C ILE A 193 11.61 0.96 27.71
N LYS A 194 11.85 0.42 28.91
CA LYS A 194 12.15 1.24 30.09
C LYS A 194 13.44 2.03 29.94
N ALA A 195 14.49 1.42 29.39
CA ALA A 195 15.78 2.05 29.15
C ALA A 195 15.69 3.17 28.09
N HIS A 196 14.88 2.99 27.04
CA HIS A 196 14.77 3.93 25.92
C HIS A 196 13.50 4.80 25.97
N LYS A 197 12.86 4.94 27.14
CA LYS A 197 11.60 5.70 27.29
C LYS A 197 11.70 7.14 26.78
N GLY A 198 12.84 7.81 27.02
CA GLY A 198 13.05 9.18 26.56
C GLY A 198 13.14 9.29 25.04
N GLU A 199 13.86 8.36 24.42
CA GLU A 199 13.97 8.27 22.95
C GLU A 199 12.64 7.92 22.30
N MET A 200 11.85 7.03 22.91
CA MET A 200 10.50 6.71 22.43
C MET A 200 9.55 7.91 22.55
N VAL A 201 9.60 8.67 23.66
CA VAL A 201 8.79 9.89 23.81
C VAL A 201 9.21 10.94 22.78
N LEU A 202 10.52 11.13 22.57
CA LEU A 202 11.02 12.03 21.53
C LEU A 202 10.60 11.57 20.12
N GLY A 203 10.72 10.27 19.84
CA GLY A 203 10.30 9.66 18.58
C GLY A 203 8.79 9.78 18.36
N PHE A 204 7.99 9.62 19.42
CA PHE A 204 6.56 9.85 19.41
C PHE A 204 6.24 11.31 19.03
N PHE A 205 6.87 12.29 19.67
CA PHE A 205 6.66 13.70 19.33
C PHE A 205 7.13 14.03 17.92
N ALA A 206 8.27 13.48 17.50
CA ALA A 206 8.76 13.61 16.14
C ALA A 206 7.68 13.14 15.15
N ILE A 207 7.20 11.89 15.29
CA ILE A 207 6.17 11.30 14.44
C ILE A 207 4.86 12.09 14.49
N PHE A 208 4.41 12.50 15.68
CA PHE A 208 3.26 13.39 15.85
C PHE A 208 3.39 14.64 14.97
N PHE A 209 4.52 15.32 15.03
CA PHE A 209 4.77 16.51 14.21
C PHE A 209 4.88 16.18 12.73
N ILE A 210 5.40 15.00 12.35
CA ILE A 210 5.35 14.52 10.97
C ILE A 210 3.90 14.44 10.49
N PHE A 211 3.01 13.85 11.27
CA PHE A 211 1.60 13.71 10.86
C PHE A 211 0.88 15.04 10.77
N VAL A 212 1.15 15.97 11.71
CA VAL A 212 0.64 17.34 11.62
C VAL A 212 1.17 18.01 10.35
N ALA A 213 2.47 17.92 10.08
CA ALA A 213 3.07 18.47 8.86
C ALA A 213 2.49 17.85 7.59
N ILE A 214 2.30 16.53 7.54
CA ILE A 214 1.66 15.85 6.41
C ILE A 214 0.23 16.35 6.24
N LYS A 215 -0.52 16.58 7.33
CA LYS A 215 -1.88 17.13 7.25
C LYS A 215 -1.88 18.58 6.76
N THR A 216 -0.98 19.42 7.27
CA THR A 216 -0.83 20.81 6.84
C THR A 216 -0.41 20.86 5.37
N LEU A 217 0.62 20.11 5.00
CA LEU A 217 1.07 19.96 3.62
C LEU A 217 -0.09 19.45 2.77
N ARG A 218 -0.82 18.42 3.21
CA ARG A 218 -1.99 17.91 2.48
C ARG A 218 -3.06 18.98 2.30
N MET A 219 -3.34 19.80 3.31
CA MET A 219 -4.33 20.87 3.21
C MET A 219 -3.89 21.90 2.18
N VAL A 220 -2.67 22.41 2.30
CA VAL A 220 -2.10 23.39 1.36
C VAL A 220 -2.01 22.82 -0.05
N THR A 221 -1.52 21.58 -0.19
CA THR A 221 -1.37 20.93 -1.49
C THR A 221 -2.71 20.55 -2.09
N ARG A 222 -3.72 20.19 -1.28
CA ARG A 222 -5.08 19.95 -1.76
C ARG A 222 -5.66 21.22 -2.33
N ASP A 223 -5.52 22.36 -1.65
CA ASP A 223 -6.06 23.62 -2.14
C ASP A 223 -5.32 24.04 -3.43
N ALA A 224 -3.99 23.90 -3.46
CA ALA A 224 -3.19 24.17 -4.66
C ALA A 224 -3.54 23.25 -5.85
N ILE A 225 -3.64 21.93 -5.61
CA ILE A 225 -3.99 20.94 -6.64
C ILE A 225 -5.44 21.11 -7.09
N SER A 226 -6.37 21.34 -6.17
CA SER A 226 -7.78 21.57 -6.51
C SER A 226 -7.92 22.81 -7.38
N ASN A 227 -7.15 23.86 -7.11
CA ASN A 227 -7.16 25.08 -7.93
C ASN A 227 -6.48 24.89 -9.29
N MET A 228 -5.46 24.02 -9.39
CA MET A 228 -4.68 23.85 -10.61
C MET A 228 -5.22 22.76 -11.55
N LEU A 229 -5.76 21.66 -11.00
CA LEU A 229 -6.13 20.45 -11.74
C LEU A 229 -7.64 20.13 -11.67
N ASP A 230 -8.43 20.91 -10.93
CA ASP A 230 -9.86 20.65 -10.66
C ASP A 230 -10.16 19.23 -10.13
N ILE A 231 -9.15 18.59 -9.52
CA ILE A 231 -9.29 17.25 -8.92
C ILE A 231 -9.91 17.43 -7.54
N LYS A 232 -11.25 17.39 -7.47
CA LYS A 232 -12.01 17.45 -6.20
C LYS A 232 -11.89 16.17 -5.36
N ALA A 233 -11.42 15.08 -5.97
CA ALA A 233 -11.33 13.76 -5.36
C ALA A 233 -10.25 13.68 -4.26
N LYS A 234 -10.67 13.72 -2.99
CA LYS A 234 -9.81 13.59 -1.80
C LYS A 234 -8.83 12.39 -1.86
N PRO A 235 -9.19 11.20 -2.38
CA PRO A 235 -8.32 10.01 -2.39
C PRO A 235 -7.09 10.09 -3.28
N VAL A 236 -7.15 10.82 -4.40
CA VAL A 236 -6.00 10.98 -5.30
C VAL A 236 -4.84 11.66 -4.58
N VAL A 237 -5.15 12.70 -3.80
CA VAL A 237 -4.15 13.41 -2.99
C VAL A 237 -3.51 12.47 -1.96
N TYR A 238 -4.29 11.58 -1.33
CA TYR A 238 -3.74 10.60 -0.41
C TYR A 238 -2.83 9.58 -1.11
N PHE A 239 -3.21 9.12 -2.29
CA PHE A 239 -2.38 8.20 -3.07
C PHE A 239 -1.05 8.83 -3.48
N LEU A 240 -1.07 10.07 -3.97
CA LEU A 240 0.15 10.81 -4.31
C LEU A 240 1.03 11.00 -3.07
N LEU A 241 0.46 11.46 -1.95
CA LEU A 241 1.20 11.61 -0.70
C LEU A 241 1.77 10.27 -0.21
N PHE A 242 1.05 9.17 -0.40
CA PHE A 242 1.53 7.83 -0.06
C PHE A 242 2.76 7.43 -0.89
N LEU A 243 2.79 7.72 -2.20
CA LEU A 243 3.97 7.48 -3.04
C LEU A 243 5.17 8.33 -2.59
N PHE A 244 4.93 9.59 -2.23
CA PHE A 244 5.99 10.49 -1.74
C PHE A 244 6.36 10.24 -0.27
N PHE A 245 5.60 9.43 0.46
CA PHE A 245 5.82 9.20 1.89
C PHE A 245 7.21 8.64 2.17
N HIS A 246 7.67 7.67 1.39
CA HIS A 246 8.99 7.07 1.60
C HIS A 246 10.14 8.08 1.38
N PRO A 247 10.22 8.83 0.25
CA PRO A 247 11.17 9.92 0.10
C PRO A 247 11.10 10.98 1.21
N VAL A 248 9.89 11.39 1.60
CA VAL A 248 9.67 12.40 2.65
C VAL A 248 10.20 11.90 3.99
N THR A 249 9.87 10.67 4.39
CA THR A 249 10.36 10.11 5.66
C THR A 249 11.88 10.00 5.68
N ASN A 250 12.53 9.64 4.56
CA ASN A 250 13.99 9.62 4.46
C ASN A 250 14.60 11.03 4.58
N LEU A 251 13.97 12.04 3.96
CA LEU A 251 14.39 13.43 4.11
C LEU A 251 14.27 13.91 5.56
N MET A 252 13.19 13.51 6.25
CA MET A 252 12.91 13.86 7.64
C MET A 252 13.83 13.18 8.66
N ARG A 253 14.57 12.13 8.28
CA ARG A 253 15.64 11.56 9.13
C ARG A 253 16.82 12.53 9.32
N ARG A 254 16.95 13.57 8.48
CA ARG A 254 17.95 14.62 8.66
C ARG A 254 17.53 15.53 9.82
N LYS A 255 18.39 15.69 10.82
CA LYS A 255 18.10 16.49 12.05
C LYS A 255 17.60 17.91 11.74
N THR A 256 18.18 18.57 10.73
CA THR A 256 17.80 19.94 10.33
C THR A 256 16.37 20.01 9.80
N VAL A 257 15.99 19.07 8.93
CA VAL A 257 14.62 18.96 8.39
C VAL A 257 13.64 18.65 9.50
N LEU A 258 13.99 17.72 10.40
CA LEU A 258 13.14 17.38 11.53
C LEU A 258 12.85 18.60 12.41
N ILE A 259 13.86 19.38 12.77
CA ILE A 259 13.69 20.59 13.59
C ILE A 259 12.78 21.60 12.88
N ALA A 260 12.99 21.83 11.57
CA ALA A 260 12.16 22.73 10.79
C ALA A 260 10.69 22.26 10.74
N VAL A 261 10.46 20.97 10.52
CA VAL A 261 9.10 20.40 10.47
C VAL A 261 8.40 20.46 11.83
N VAL A 262 9.12 20.17 12.92
CA VAL A 262 8.61 20.30 14.28
C VAL A 262 8.24 21.75 14.58
N GLY A 263 9.12 22.71 14.26
CA GLY A 263 8.87 24.13 14.44
C GLY A 263 7.66 24.63 13.65
N LEU A 264 7.56 24.27 12.37
CA LEU A 264 6.45 24.66 11.50
C LEU A 264 5.12 24.04 11.95
N SER A 265 5.15 22.80 12.43
CA SER A 265 3.97 22.13 12.96
C SER A 265 3.52 22.71 14.29
N ALA A 266 4.45 23.09 15.18
CA ALA A 266 4.13 23.80 16.41
C ALA A 266 3.50 25.18 16.12
N LEU A 267 4.04 25.90 15.15
CA LEU A 267 3.47 27.16 14.66
C LEU A 267 2.06 26.96 14.09
N PHE A 268 1.84 25.88 13.32
CA PHE A 268 0.52 25.54 12.79
C PHE A 268 -0.49 25.21 13.89
N VAL A 269 -0.10 24.44 14.91
CA VAL A 269 -0.97 24.17 16.06
C VAL A 269 -1.33 25.46 16.78
N LEU A 270 -0.35 26.36 17.01
CA LEU A 270 -0.60 27.68 17.58
C LEU A 270 -1.55 28.51 16.71
N PHE A 271 -1.38 28.50 15.39
CA PHE A 271 -2.26 29.17 14.45
C PHE A 271 -3.71 28.65 14.55
N VAL A 272 -3.91 27.33 14.57
CA VAL A 272 -5.24 26.73 14.72
C VAL A 272 -5.88 27.07 16.06
N LEU A 273 -5.09 27.18 17.13
CA LEU A 273 -5.57 27.60 18.45
C LEU A 273 -6.01 29.07 18.47
N LEU A 274 -5.31 29.95 17.76
CA LEU A 274 -5.61 31.38 17.70
C LEU A 274 -6.74 31.71 16.71
N PHE A 275 -6.89 30.92 15.64
CA PHE A 275 -7.84 31.15 14.55
C PHE A 275 -8.69 29.90 14.25
N PRO A 276 -9.54 29.46 15.19
CA PRO A 276 -10.42 28.31 14.95
C PRO A 276 -11.40 28.62 13.82
N SER A 277 -11.52 27.71 12.84
CA SER A 277 -12.55 27.74 11.80
C SER A 277 -13.27 26.40 11.72
N GLU A 278 -14.43 26.32 11.05
CA GLU A 278 -15.20 25.08 10.93
C GLU A 278 -14.37 23.92 10.32
N GLY A 279 -13.46 24.24 9.39
CA GLY A 279 -12.51 23.27 8.81
C GLY A 279 -11.25 23.01 9.66
N LEU A 280 -10.91 23.92 10.57
CA LEU A 280 -9.72 23.86 11.44
C LEU A 280 -10.13 23.84 12.91
N ASN A 281 -10.89 22.82 13.31
CA ASN A 281 -11.24 22.59 14.70
C ASN A 281 -10.17 21.73 15.39
N ILE A 282 -9.79 22.10 16.62
CA ILE A 282 -8.89 21.32 17.49
C ILE A 282 -9.36 19.87 17.66
N ARG A 283 -10.67 19.62 17.69
CA ARG A 283 -11.25 18.27 17.77
C ARG A 283 -10.84 17.41 16.57
N THR A 284 -10.85 17.97 15.36
CA THR A 284 -10.45 17.28 14.12
C THR A 284 -8.94 17.07 14.05
N VAL A 285 -8.16 18.01 14.60
CA VAL A 285 -6.70 17.81 14.76
C VAL A 285 -6.44 16.67 15.74
N LEU A 286 -7.07 16.70 16.92
CA LEU A 286 -6.88 15.71 17.97
C LEU A 286 -7.33 14.30 17.57
N SER A 287 -8.47 14.15 16.87
CA SER A 287 -8.95 12.84 16.41
C SER A 287 -8.02 12.21 15.37
N MET A 288 -7.56 12.99 14.39
CA MET A 288 -6.60 12.54 13.38
C MET A 288 -5.25 12.23 14.00
N THR A 289 -4.79 13.06 14.93
CA THR A 289 -3.61 12.79 15.74
C THR A 289 -3.78 11.46 16.49
N GLY A 290 -4.89 11.27 17.20
CA GLY A 290 -5.14 10.04 17.95
C GLY A 290 -5.09 8.80 17.06
N PHE A 291 -5.68 8.89 15.86
CA PHE A 291 -5.61 7.84 14.86
C PHE A 291 -4.17 7.57 14.37
N ALA A 292 -3.44 8.62 14.02
CA ALA A 292 -2.04 8.51 13.60
C ALA A 292 -1.16 7.90 14.70
N LEU A 293 -1.35 8.33 15.96
CA LEU A 293 -0.70 7.75 17.12
C LEU A 293 -1.05 6.28 17.30
N GLY A 294 -2.31 5.90 17.06
CA GLY A 294 -2.75 4.51 17.04
C GLY A 294 -1.99 3.68 16.00
N ILE A 295 -1.87 4.18 14.77
CA ILE A 295 -1.10 3.52 13.70
C ILE A 295 0.38 3.37 14.08
N VAL A 296 0.97 4.41 14.66
CA VAL A 296 2.39 4.42 15.02
C VAL A 296 2.66 3.47 16.17
N LEU A 297 1.81 3.48 17.19
CA LEU A 297 1.88 2.54 18.30
C LEU A 297 1.68 1.11 17.82
N PHE A 298 0.72 0.89 16.92
CA PHE A 298 0.53 -0.40 16.26
C PHE A 298 1.78 -0.82 15.49
N TYR A 299 2.33 0.04 14.63
CA TYR A 299 3.55 -0.24 13.87
C TYR A 299 4.75 -0.53 14.79
N MET A 300 4.95 0.25 15.84
CA MET A 300 6.02 0.03 16.81
C MET A 300 5.85 -1.31 17.53
N THR A 301 4.64 -1.61 17.99
CA THR A 301 4.34 -2.85 18.72
C THR A 301 4.48 -4.04 17.79
N TYR A 302 3.96 -3.95 16.57
CA TYR A 302 4.06 -4.96 15.53
C TYR A 302 5.51 -5.18 15.10
N SER A 303 6.28 -4.10 14.92
CA SER A 303 7.71 -4.16 14.59
C SER A 303 8.51 -4.80 15.72
N LEU A 304 8.25 -4.44 16.98
CA LEU A 304 8.86 -5.08 18.14
C LEU A 304 8.48 -6.55 18.21
N PHE A 305 7.21 -6.87 17.96
CA PHE A 305 6.71 -8.24 17.93
C PHE A 305 7.44 -9.07 16.86
N LEU A 306 7.51 -8.56 15.62
CA LEU A 306 8.27 -9.21 14.55
C LEU A 306 9.75 -9.34 14.90
N ASN A 307 10.36 -8.28 15.46
CA ASN A 307 11.78 -8.22 15.84
C ASN A 307 12.15 -9.05 17.09
N ILE A 308 11.19 -9.65 17.76
CA ILE A 308 11.45 -10.53 18.89
C ILE A 308 10.99 -11.95 18.61
N PHE A 309 9.82 -12.13 18.00
CA PHE A 309 9.15 -13.43 17.94
C PHE A 309 9.27 -14.13 16.58
N ASP A 310 9.57 -13.40 15.50
CA ASP A 310 9.56 -13.97 14.15
C ASP A 310 10.96 -14.36 13.64
N PHE A 311 11.84 -14.76 14.57
CA PHE A 311 13.14 -15.32 14.23
C PHE A 311 13.14 -16.82 14.39
N LYS A 312 13.35 -17.51 13.28
CA LYS A 312 13.71 -18.92 13.31
C LYS A 312 15.21 -19.04 13.15
N ALA A 313 15.90 -19.45 14.22
CA ALA A 313 17.27 -19.90 14.11
C ALA A 313 17.29 -21.14 13.20
N ILE A 314 18.07 -21.05 12.13
CA ILE A 314 18.27 -22.14 11.17
C ILE A 314 19.77 -22.46 11.12
N SER A 315 20.10 -23.72 10.83
CA SER A 315 21.49 -24.08 10.58
C SER A 315 21.99 -23.44 9.28
N VAL A 316 23.29 -23.17 9.21
CA VAL A 316 23.95 -22.58 8.02
C VAL A 316 23.78 -23.48 6.78
N TRP A 317 23.60 -24.78 6.98
CA TRP A 317 23.33 -25.78 5.93
C TRP A 317 21.88 -25.76 5.45
N GLU A 318 20.94 -25.38 6.32
CA GLU A 318 19.52 -25.19 5.98
C GLU A 318 19.22 -23.86 5.30
N LEU A 319 20.22 -22.97 5.18
CA LEU A 319 20.07 -21.71 4.46
C LEU A 319 19.71 -21.99 3.00
N LYS A 320 18.53 -21.53 2.58
CA LYS A 320 17.97 -21.70 1.24
C LYS A 320 17.81 -20.36 0.54
N PRO A 321 17.83 -20.35 -0.80
CA PRO A 321 17.48 -19.15 -1.56
C PRO A 321 16.10 -18.63 -1.15
N ARG A 322 15.92 -17.30 -1.24
CA ARG A 322 14.73 -16.53 -0.88
C ARG A 322 14.41 -16.44 0.60
N MET A 323 15.26 -16.98 1.47
CA MET A 323 15.17 -16.66 2.89
C MET A 323 15.51 -15.19 3.10
N ILE A 324 14.73 -14.51 3.94
CA ILE A 324 14.98 -13.12 4.34
C ILE A 324 15.85 -13.15 5.59
N LEU A 325 17.00 -12.47 5.54
CA LEU A 325 17.88 -12.39 6.70
C LEU A 325 17.23 -11.58 7.81
N ALA A 326 17.29 -12.15 9.00
CA ALA A 326 16.98 -11.47 10.23
C ALA A 326 17.79 -10.17 10.38
N ARG A 327 17.18 -9.11 10.92
CA ARG A 327 17.88 -7.84 11.18
C ARG A 327 19.13 -8.04 12.04
N LYS A 328 19.04 -8.90 13.07
CA LYS A 328 20.17 -9.26 13.93
C LYS A 328 21.30 -9.93 13.14
N THR A 329 20.96 -10.78 12.17
CA THR A 329 21.94 -11.40 11.27
C THR A 329 22.60 -10.35 10.37
N ILE A 330 21.83 -9.40 9.83
CA ILE A 330 22.38 -8.29 9.05
C ILE A 330 23.33 -7.42 9.91
N GLU A 331 23.01 -7.18 11.18
CA GLU A 331 23.89 -6.45 12.09
C GLU A 331 25.21 -7.18 12.35
N VAL A 332 25.19 -8.51 12.49
CA VAL A 332 26.43 -9.32 12.55
C VAL A 332 27.22 -9.24 11.24
N LEU A 333 26.54 -9.22 10.09
CA LEU A 333 27.21 -9.08 8.79
C LEU A 333 27.83 -7.70 8.57
N LYS A 334 27.32 -6.65 9.25
CA LYS A 334 27.93 -5.30 9.20
C LYS A 334 29.31 -5.24 9.86
N GLU A 335 29.69 -6.25 10.65
CA GLU A 335 31.08 -6.42 11.11
C GLU A 335 32.04 -6.64 9.93
N ASP A 336 31.54 -7.03 8.76
CA ASP A 336 32.30 -7.29 7.54
C ASP A 336 31.69 -6.55 6.33
N MET A 337 31.94 -5.24 6.27
CA MET A 337 31.40 -4.39 5.20
C MET A 337 31.91 -4.78 3.80
N ASP A 338 33.05 -5.47 3.69
CA ASP A 338 33.57 -5.95 2.41
C ASP A 338 32.69 -7.07 1.84
N LEU A 339 32.24 -7.99 2.70
CA LEU A 339 31.28 -9.03 2.33
C LEU A 339 29.97 -8.40 1.82
N LEU A 340 29.40 -7.47 2.58
CA LEU A 340 28.12 -6.85 2.23
C LEU A 340 28.20 -6.07 0.92
N ASN A 341 29.20 -5.19 0.79
CA ASN A 341 29.25 -4.26 -0.34
C ASN A 341 29.81 -4.87 -1.62
N LYS A 342 30.76 -5.81 -1.53
CA LYS A 342 31.44 -6.35 -2.72
C LYS A 342 30.97 -7.74 -3.13
N LYS A 343 30.69 -8.63 -2.17
CA LYS A 343 30.44 -10.06 -2.45
C LYS A 343 28.96 -10.42 -2.49
N MET A 344 28.17 -9.82 -1.59
CA MET A 344 26.74 -10.09 -1.49
C MET A 344 25.92 -9.22 -2.45
N GLY A 345 26.27 -7.95 -2.62
CA GLY A 345 25.42 -6.98 -3.31
C GLY A 345 24.17 -6.63 -2.49
N GLU A 346 23.19 -6.00 -3.13
CA GLU A 346 21.96 -5.59 -2.46
C GLU A 346 21.05 -6.79 -2.14
N ILE A 347 20.58 -6.87 -0.90
CA ILE A 347 19.58 -7.87 -0.48
C ILE A 347 18.20 -7.24 -0.69
N GLY A 348 17.50 -7.67 -1.74
CA GLY A 348 16.15 -7.20 -2.06
C GLY A 348 15.07 -7.79 -1.15
N ALA A 349 13.84 -7.32 -1.33
CA ALA A 349 12.66 -7.85 -0.63
C ALA A 349 12.36 -9.33 -0.97
N ASP A 350 12.86 -9.82 -2.11
CA ASP A 350 12.71 -11.20 -2.56
C ASP A 350 13.59 -12.22 -1.78
N GLY A 351 14.42 -11.73 -0.85
CA GLY A 351 15.33 -12.54 -0.04
C GLY A 351 16.66 -12.85 -0.75
N LEU A 352 17.39 -13.84 -0.22
CA LEU A 352 18.73 -14.19 -0.71
C LEU A 352 18.73 -14.89 -2.07
N THR A 353 19.64 -14.52 -2.97
CA THR A 353 19.92 -15.29 -4.19
C THR A 353 20.68 -16.58 -3.86
N SER A 354 20.68 -17.55 -4.78
CA SER A 354 21.46 -18.79 -4.60
C SER A 354 22.96 -18.51 -4.39
N GLU A 355 23.50 -17.54 -5.11
CA GLU A 355 24.91 -17.11 -4.98
C GLU A 355 25.16 -16.48 -3.61
N GLN A 356 24.28 -15.58 -3.15
CA GLN A 356 24.37 -14.97 -1.83
C GLN A 356 24.31 -16.01 -0.71
N VAL A 357 23.47 -17.05 -0.85
CA VAL A 357 23.40 -18.16 0.11
C VAL A 357 24.73 -18.90 0.20
N GLU A 358 25.39 -19.18 -0.92
CA GLU A 358 26.70 -19.85 -0.92
C GLU A 358 27.79 -18.96 -0.30
N VAL A 359 27.79 -17.68 -0.64
CA VAL A 359 28.72 -16.68 -0.07
C VAL A 359 28.57 -16.61 1.45
N LEU A 360 27.33 -16.51 1.95
CA LEU A 360 27.06 -16.49 3.39
C LEU A 360 27.47 -17.81 4.06
N ARG A 361 27.15 -18.94 3.43
CA ARG A 361 27.50 -20.25 3.96
C ARG A 361 29.01 -20.38 4.17
N ARG A 362 29.81 -19.99 3.17
CA ARG A 362 31.28 -19.99 3.27
C ARG A 362 31.77 -19.04 4.36
N TRP A 363 31.23 -17.82 4.40
CA TRP A 363 31.63 -16.83 5.41
C TRP A 363 31.38 -17.30 6.86
N TRP A 364 30.25 -17.96 7.12
CA TRP A 364 29.97 -18.53 8.45
C TRP A 364 30.91 -19.67 8.81
N ILE A 365 31.20 -20.57 7.86
CA ILE A 365 32.14 -21.68 8.03
C ILE A 365 33.55 -21.15 8.33
N ASP A 366 34.02 -20.16 7.56
CA ASP A 366 35.36 -19.58 7.71
C ASP A 366 35.55 -18.90 9.07
N ARG A 367 34.47 -18.36 9.66
CA ARG A 367 34.50 -17.76 11.00
C ARG A 367 34.21 -18.73 12.14
N GLY A 368 33.89 -19.99 11.85
CA GLY A 368 33.52 -20.99 12.86
C GLY A 368 32.31 -20.60 13.70
N LYS A 369 31.36 -19.85 13.12
CA LYS A 369 30.13 -19.39 13.78
C LYS A 369 28.92 -20.26 13.45
#